data_AF-U2YM94-F1
#
_entry.id   AF-U2YM94-F1
#
_cell.length_a   1.000
_cell.length_b   1.000
_cell.length_c   1.000
_cell.angle_alpha   90.00
_cell.angle_beta   90.00
_cell.angle_gamma   90.00
#
_symmetry.space_group_name_H-M   'P 1'
#
loop_
_entity.id
_entity.type
_entity.pdbx_description
1 polymer ?
#
loop_
_entity_poly.entity_id
_entity_poly.type
_entity_poly.pdbx_seq_one_letter_code
_entity_poly.pdbx_strand_id
1 'polypeptide(L)'
;MLDTGHLPALDVCGGHIDPGGWYHWHATASDIETVYETEGVLADCAQEQDKSALFGYAFDGFPMFGSVEADGSAPEALDECGGHLGMTAQGESYHYHASESFPNLPACLVGTMAEDNFSTTADQGIGAADMRGGGGPAGGMPPGFEEAATTLGISAEALMQAMTDAGGREADLAEVAQALGIEEEALRAALPTPGGQ
;
A
#
# COMPACT_ATOMS: atom_id res chain seq x y z
N MET A 1 -1.40 -23.34 11.61
CA MET A 1 -0.58 -22.34 10.93
C MET A 1 -1.00 -22.36 9.47
N LEU A 2 -1.55 -21.26 8.96
CA LEU A 2 -1.92 -21.15 7.55
C LEU A 2 -0.70 -20.58 6.81
N ASP A 3 -0.21 -21.36 5.85
CA ASP A 3 1.15 -21.32 5.26
C ASP A 3 1.28 -20.32 4.09
N THR A 4 0.52 -19.24 4.15
CA THR A 4 0.35 -18.28 3.08
C THR A 4 0.02 -16.98 3.79
N GLY A 5 0.79 -15.92 3.54
CA GLY A 5 0.65 -14.61 4.18
C GLY A 5 -0.69 -13.97 3.86
N HIS A 6 -1.74 -14.44 4.53
CA HIS A 6 -3.11 -14.00 4.32
C HIS A 6 -3.51 -13.00 5.38
N LEU A 7 -4.42 -12.09 4.97
CA LEU A 7 -5.13 -11.19 5.84
C LEU A 7 -5.56 -11.91 7.14
N PRO A 8 -5.31 -11.32 8.31
CA PRO A 8 -5.77 -11.87 9.57
C PRO A 8 -7.30 -11.99 9.56
N ALA A 9 -7.86 -12.74 10.50
CA ALA A 9 -9.30 -12.77 10.68
C ALA A 9 -9.79 -11.35 10.98
N LEU A 10 -10.59 -10.80 10.06
CA LEU A 10 -11.24 -9.51 10.19
C LEU A 10 -12.61 -9.70 10.87
N ASP A 11 -13.08 -8.69 11.57
CA ASP A 11 -14.47 -8.64 11.99
C ASP A 11 -15.42 -8.26 10.84
N VAL A 12 -16.71 -8.17 11.14
CA VAL A 12 -17.79 -7.82 10.21
C VAL A 12 -17.72 -6.37 9.69
N CYS A 13 -16.79 -5.56 10.20
CA CYS A 13 -16.50 -4.24 9.65
C CYS A 13 -15.19 -4.23 8.85
N GLY A 14 -14.54 -5.38 8.70
CA GLY A 14 -13.26 -5.50 8.02
C GLY A 14 -12.07 -5.05 8.87
N GLY A 15 -12.18 -4.98 10.20
CA GLY A 15 -11.10 -4.55 11.08
C GLY A 15 -10.52 -5.64 11.97
N HIS A 16 -9.35 -5.37 12.54
CA HIS A 16 -8.71 -6.23 13.53
C HIS A 16 -7.74 -5.44 14.44
N ILE A 17 -7.31 -6.09 15.53
CA ILE A 17 -6.25 -5.58 16.40
C ILE A 17 -4.90 -6.02 15.85
N ASP A 18 -3.95 -5.11 15.69
CA ASP A 18 -2.57 -5.39 15.30
C ASP A 18 -1.78 -6.07 16.45
N PRO A 19 -0.58 -6.62 16.18
CA PRO A 19 0.26 -7.18 17.24
C PRO A 19 0.67 -6.19 18.34
N GLY A 20 0.66 -4.88 18.06
CA GLY A 20 0.93 -3.80 19.00
C GLY A 20 -0.27 -3.42 19.90
N GLY A 21 -1.44 -4.01 19.66
CA GLY A 21 -2.66 -3.80 20.43
C GLY A 21 -3.57 -2.69 19.91
N TRP A 22 -3.31 -2.11 18.73
CA TRP A 22 -4.14 -1.08 18.12
C TRP A 22 -5.15 -1.68 17.16
N TYR A 23 -6.39 -1.20 17.19
CA TYR A 23 -7.41 -1.64 16.26
C TYR A 23 -7.39 -0.78 14.99
N HIS A 24 -7.45 -1.42 13.81
CA HIS A 24 -7.51 -0.75 12.52
C HIS A 24 -8.37 -1.55 11.51
N TRP A 25 -8.76 -0.88 10.41
CA TRP A 25 -9.57 -1.49 9.35
C TRP A 25 -8.74 -1.82 8.11
N HIS A 26 -9.08 -2.93 7.46
CA HIS A 26 -8.66 -3.33 6.11
C HIS A 26 -9.79 -3.16 5.08
N ALA A 27 -10.86 -2.49 5.47
CA ALA A 27 -12.00 -2.20 4.65
C ALA A 27 -12.56 -0.82 4.97
N THR A 28 -13.35 -0.28 4.05
CA THR A 28 -14.13 0.94 4.30
C THR A 28 -15.31 0.59 5.21
N ALA A 29 -15.12 0.69 6.53
CA ALA A 29 -16.11 0.26 7.53
C ALA A 29 -17.46 1.01 7.44
N SER A 30 -17.45 2.24 6.90
CA SER A 30 -18.66 3.03 6.64
C SER A 30 -19.43 2.60 5.39
N ASP A 31 -18.90 1.67 4.59
CA ASP A 31 -19.51 1.20 3.33
C ASP A 31 -19.29 -0.30 3.05
N ILE A 32 -18.91 -1.07 4.05
CA ILE A 32 -18.60 -2.51 3.88
C ILE A 32 -19.84 -3.32 3.51
N GLU A 33 -21.02 -2.85 3.90
CA GLU A 33 -22.28 -3.50 3.57
C GLU A 33 -22.59 -3.48 2.07
N THR A 34 -22.03 -2.53 1.31
CA THR A 34 -22.11 -2.57 -0.17
C THR A 34 -21.39 -3.79 -0.72
N VAL A 35 -20.23 -4.13 -0.17
CA VAL A 35 -19.52 -5.37 -0.56
C VAL A 35 -20.33 -6.60 -0.18
N TYR A 36 -20.97 -6.61 1.00
CA TYR A 36 -21.82 -7.73 1.41
C TYR A 36 -23.03 -7.91 0.50
N GLU A 37 -23.68 -6.81 0.10
CA GLU A 37 -24.79 -6.83 -0.85
C GLU A 37 -24.35 -7.39 -2.21
N THR A 38 -23.23 -6.89 -2.75
CA THR A 38 -22.67 -7.32 -4.05
C THR A 38 -22.28 -8.81 -4.05
N GLU A 39 -21.67 -9.29 -2.97
CA GLU A 39 -21.21 -10.68 -2.85
C GLU A 39 -22.28 -11.65 -2.31
N GLY A 40 -23.48 -11.15 -1.95
CA GLY A 40 -24.56 -11.95 -1.39
C GLY A 40 -24.26 -12.51 0.01
N VAL A 41 -23.47 -11.80 0.80
CA VAL A 41 -23.08 -12.17 2.16
C VAL A 41 -24.09 -11.60 3.17
N LEU A 42 -24.59 -12.47 4.06
CA LEU A 42 -25.46 -12.05 5.16
C LEU A 42 -24.62 -11.68 6.39
N ALA A 43 -24.19 -10.42 6.45
CA ALA A 43 -23.46 -9.83 7.57
C ALA A 43 -23.92 -8.39 7.82
N ASP A 44 -23.65 -7.89 9.02
CA ASP A 44 -24.04 -6.55 9.50
C ASP A 44 -22.85 -5.99 10.30
N CYS A 45 -22.29 -4.87 9.87
CA CYS A 45 -21.16 -4.23 10.56
C CYS A 45 -21.61 -3.54 11.86
N ALA A 46 -22.91 -3.33 12.06
CA ALA A 46 -23.50 -2.63 13.19
C ALA A 46 -22.96 -1.19 13.39
N GLN A 47 -22.37 -0.62 12.33
CA GLN A 47 -22.00 0.80 12.22
C GLN A 47 -22.92 1.48 11.23
N GLU A 48 -23.15 2.78 11.42
CA GLU A 48 -23.86 3.59 10.44
C GLU A 48 -23.12 3.53 9.10
N GLN A 49 -23.84 3.13 8.05
CA GLN A 49 -23.30 3.04 6.70
C GLN A 49 -23.69 4.28 5.89
N ASP A 50 -22.71 4.86 5.21
CA ASP A 50 -22.88 5.92 4.22
C ASP A 50 -21.92 5.67 3.05
N LYS A 51 -22.50 5.25 1.93
CA LYS A 51 -21.77 4.91 0.70
C LYS A 51 -21.07 6.12 0.07
N SER A 52 -21.41 7.33 0.46
CA SER A 52 -20.85 8.59 -0.05
C SER A 52 -19.92 9.29 0.94
N ALA A 53 -19.77 8.75 2.15
CA ALA A 53 -19.01 9.42 3.20
C ALA A 53 -17.51 9.42 2.91
N LEU A 54 -16.85 10.52 3.28
CA LEU A 54 -15.40 10.55 3.46
C LEU A 54 -15.05 9.65 4.64
N PHE A 55 -14.27 8.59 4.40
CA PHE A 55 -13.87 7.66 5.46
C PHE A 55 -12.40 7.81 5.86
N GLY A 56 -11.57 8.46 5.04
CA GLY A 56 -10.16 8.67 5.35
C GLY A 56 -9.40 9.45 4.28
N TYR A 57 -8.09 9.55 4.49
CA TYR A 57 -7.14 10.09 3.51
C TYR A 57 -6.09 9.03 3.22
N ALA A 58 -5.75 8.89 1.95
CA ALA A 58 -4.65 8.06 1.51
C ALA A 58 -3.30 8.68 1.91
N PHE A 59 -2.23 7.88 1.91
CA PHE A 59 -0.89 8.35 2.33
C PHE A 59 -0.28 9.43 1.43
N ASP A 60 -0.82 9.60 0.22
CA ASP A 60 -0.48 10.66 -0.72
C ASP A 60 -1.34 11.93 -0.54
N GLY A 61 -2.23 11.94 0.46
CA GLY A 61 -3.01 13.09 0.88
C GLY A 61 -4.36 13.25 0.20
N PHE A 62 -4.74 12.38 -0.74
CA PHE A 62 -6.06 12.46 -1.36
C PHE A 62 -7.15 11.85 -0.48
N PRO A 63 -8.36 12.45 -0.45
CA PRO A 63 -9.49 11.90 0.30
C PRO A 63 -9.98 10.59 -0.33
N MET A 64 -10.46 9.71 0.52
CA MET A 64 -11.10 8.44 0.14
C MET A 64 -12.56 8.45 0.59
N PHE A 65 -13.47 8.25 -0.36
CA PHE A 65 -14.91 8.17 -0.15
C PHE A 65 -15.40 6.74 -0.30
N GLY A 66 -16.64 6.46 0.11
CA GLY A 66 -17.28 5.18 -0.17
C GLY A 66 -17.51 4.94 -1.68
N SER A 67 -18.30 3.93 -1.99
CA SER A 67 -18.51 3.41 -3.34
C SER A 67 -19.31 4.30 -4.28
N VAL A 68 -19.94 5.37 -3.79
CA VAL A 68 -20.75 6.28 -4.61
C VAL A 68 -20.35 7.74 -4.46
N GLU A 69 -20.76 8.55 -5.44
CA GLU A 69 -20.67 10.00 -5.43
C GLU A 69 -21.51 10.64 -4.33
N ALA A 70 -21.28 11.92 -4.04
CA ALA A 70 -22.04 12.68 -3.05
C ALA A 70 -23.55 12.77 -3.36
N ASP A 71 -23.96 12.59 -4.62
CA ASP A 71 -25.36 12.55 -5.04
C ASP A 71 -25.95 11.12 -5.09
N GLY A 72 -25.15 10.11 -4.72
CA GLY A 72 -25.50 8.70 -4.72
C GLY A 72 -25.37 8.00 -6.08
N SER A 73 -24.88 8.69 -7.12
CA SER A 73 -24.58 8.06 -8.40
C SER A 73 -23.29 7.22 -8.34
N ALA A 74 -23.17 6.25 -9.24
CA ALA A 74 -21.95 5.47 -9.35
C ALA A 74 -20.83 6.35 -9.93
N PRO A 75 -19.60 6.26 -9.40
CA PRO A 75 -18.47 7.04 -9.90
C PRO A 75 -18.15 6.61 -11.33
N GLU A 76 -17.91 7.60 -12.19
CA GLU A 76 -17.55 7.40 -13.59
C GLU A 76 -16.10 7.82 -13.84
N ALA A 77 -15.50 7.22 -14.88
CA ALA A 77 -14.13 7.55 -15.33
C ALA A 77 -13.06 7.43 -14.24
N LEU A 78 -13.20 6.44 -13.35
CA LEU A 78 -12.14 6.05 -12.43
C LEU A 78 -10.88 5.63 -13.20
N ASP A 79 -9.72 6.04 -12.68
CA ASP A 79 -8.43 5.58 -13.16
C ASP A 79 -8.07 4.19 -12.61
N GLU A 80 -6.86 3.72 -12.93
CA GLU A 80 -6.36 2.41 -12.52
C GLU A 80 -6.21 2.25 -11.00
N CYS A 81 -6.10 3.37 -10.25
CA CYS A 81 -6.06 3.36 -8.79
C CYS A 81 -7.43 3.50 -8.14
N GLY A 82 -8.51 3.61 -8.93
CA GLY A 82 -9.88 3.75 -8.43
C GLY A 82 -10.22 5.17 -8.00
N GLY A 83 -9.54 6.19 -8.52
CA GLY A 83 -9.82 7.59 -8.25
C GLY A 83 -10.13 8.41 -9.50
N HIS A 84 -10.64 9.62 -9.31
CA HIS A 84 -10.93 10.55 -10.40
C HIS A 84 -10.98 12.01 -9.91
N LEU A 85 -11.08 12.97 -10.84
CA LEU A 85 -11.41 14.38 -10.52
C LEU A 85 -12.93 14.56 -10.51
N GLY A 86 -13.48 15.02 -9.38
CA GLY A 86 -14.93 15.22 -9.24
C GLY A 86 -15.29 16.18 -8.11
N MET A 87 -16.58 16.51 -8.04
CA MET A 87 -17.14 17.40 -7.01
C MET A 87 -17.40 16.62 -5.72
N THR A 88 -16.78 17.04 -4.63
CA THR A 88 -17.03 16.50 -3.30
C THR A 88 -17.65 17.56 -2.39
N ALA A 89 -18.01 17.17 -1.15
CA ALA A 89 -18.37 18.12 -0.10
C ALA A 89 -17.27 19.16 0.21
N GLN A 90 -16.01 18.88 -0.17
CA GLN A 90 -14.85 19.75 0.02
C GLN A 90 -14.54 20.63 -1.20
N GLY A 91 -15.29 20.49 -2.30
CA GLY A 91 -15.05 21.15 -3.59
C GLY A 91 -14.58 20.17 -4.66
N GLU A 92 -14.19 20.70 -5.82
CA GLU A 92 -13.64 19.92 -6.93
C GLU A 92 -12.22 19.46 -6.57
N SER A 93 -12.00 18.15 -6.51
CA SER A 93 -10.71 17.57 -6.14
C SER A 93 -10.55 16.16 -6.71
N TYR A 94 -9.30 15.74 -6.86
CA TYR A 94 -9.03 14.32 -7.11
C TYR A 94 -9.29 13.54 -5.81
N HIS A 95 -9.97 12.39 -5.92
CA HIS A 95 -10.32 11.56 -4.79
C HIS A 95 -10.51 10.10 -5.20
N TYR A 96 -10.37 9.21 -4.23
CA TYR A 96 -10.56 7.77 -4.41
C TYR A 96 -11.95 7.33 -3.96
N HIS A 97 -12.45 6.27 -4.58
CA HIS A 97 -13.65 5.56 -4.13
C HIS A 97 -13.30 4.17 -3.59
N ALA A 98 -14.00 3.75 -2.54
CA ALA A 98 -14.04 2.36 -2.14
C ALA A 98 -14.64 1.52 -3.27
N SER A 99 -14.06 0.34 -3.57
CA SER A 99 -14.67 -0.56 -4.55
C SER A 99 -15.84 -1.33 -3.95
N GLU A 100 -16.73 -1.84 -4.80
CA GLU A 100 -17.83 -2.72 -4.37
C GLU A 100 -17.39 -4.18 -4.13
N SER A 101 -16.08 -4.47 -4.19
CA SER A 101 -15.50 -5.80 -4.01
C SER A 101 -14.36 -5.76 -2.99
N PHE A 102 -14.12 -6.88 -2.30
CA PHE A 102 -13.04 -6.94 -1.32
C PHE A 102 -11.69 -7.34 -1.94
N PRO A 103 -10.57 -6.66 -1.60
CA PRO A 103 -10.43 -5.50 -0.71
C PRO A 103 -10.98 -4.21 -1.34
N ASN A 104 -11.68 -3.39 -0.54
CA ASN A 104 -12.37 -2.18 -1.00
C ASN A 104 -11.63 -0.86 -0.72
N LEU A 105 -10.30 -0.94 -0.68
CA LEU A 105 -9.40 0.21 -0.55
C LEU A 105 -8.64 0.42 -1.87
N PRO A 106 -8.11 1.64 -2.14
CA PRO A 106 -7.37 1.92 -3.36
C PRO A 106 -6.18 0.96 -3.56
N ALA A 107 -6.03 0.44 -4.78
CA ALA A 107 -4.97 -0.50 -5.11
C ALA A 107 -3.59 0.15 -5.26
N CYS A 108 -3.58 1.46 -5.54
CA CYS A 108 -2.37 2.28 -5.69
C CYS A 108 -2.63 3.73 -5.31
N LEU A 109 -1.57 4.53 -5.28
CA LEU A 109 -1.57 5.95 -4.95
C LEU A 109 -1.05 6.74 -6.17
N VAL A 110 -1.60 7.92 -6.43
CA VAL A 110 -1.23 8.75 -7.60
C VAL A 110 -0.57 10.07 -7.20
N GLY A 111 -0.68 10.46 -5.92
CA GLY A 111 -0.09 11.67 -5.39
C GLY A 111 1.34 11.49 -4.91
N THR A 112 1.77 12.40 -4.03
CA THR A 112 3.12 12.38 -3.43
C THR A 112 3.01 12.16 -1.94
N MET A 113 3.77 11.21 -1.41
CA MET A 113 3.86 10.96 0.03
C MET A 113 4.78 12.00 0.69
N ALA A 114 4.48 12.37 1.94
CA ALA A 114 5.35 13.27 2.72
C ALA A 114 6.69 12.59 3.07
N GLU A 115 7.81 13.32 2.94
CA GLU A 115 9.17 12.80 3.20
C GLU A 115 9.48 12.58 4.70
N ASP A 116 8.65 13.10 5.60
CA ASP A 116 8.70 12.87 7.06
C ASP A 116 7.31 12.46 7.58
N ASN A 117 6.70 11.46 6.95
CA ASN A 117 5.35 11.04 7.34
C ASN A 117 5.31 10.49 8.78
N PHE A 118 4.10 10.39 9.34
CA PHE A 118 3.92 9.82 10.66
C PHE A 118 4.38 8.36 10.68
N SER A 119 5.28 8.05 11.61
CA SER A 119 5.57 6.68 11.99
C SER A 119 4.63 6.24 13.11
N THR A 120 4.08 5.04 12.98
CA THR A 120 3.28 4.35 13.98
C THR A 120 4.18 3.44 14.81
N THR A 121 3.68 3.01 15.97
CA THR A 121 4.33 1.98 16.78
C THR A 121 4.08 0.57 16.24
N ALA A 122 3.50 0.41 15.05
CA ALA A 122 3.29 -0.89 14.45
C ALA A 122 4.64 -1.48 14.06
N ASP A 123 4.83 -2.77 14.34
CA ASP A 123 6.06 -3.49 13.99
C ASP A 123 6.18 -3.75 12.47
N GLN A 124 5.05 -3.69 11.74
CA GLN A 124 4.93 -4.04 10.32
C GLN A 124 3.82 -3.22 9.66
N GLY A 125 3.87 -3.05 8.33
CA GLY A 125 2.84 -2.36 7.54
C GLY A 125 3.16 -0.89 7.19
N ILE A 126 2.26 -0.27 6.42
CA ILE A 126 2.46 1.12 5.97
C ILE A 126 2.41 2.06 7.18
N GLY A 127 3.47 2.84 7.35
CA GLY A 127 3.63 3.76 8.48
C GLY A 127 4.39 3.18 9.68
N ALA A 128 4.80 1.90 9.69
CA ALA A 128 5.70 1.40 10.73
C ALA A 128 7.03 2.19 10.73
N ALA A 129 7.51 2.64 11.91
CA ALA A 129 8.78 3.37 12.07
C ALA A 129 9.97 2.65 11.42
N ASP A 130 9.86 1.33 11.39
CA ASP A 130 10.70 0.44 10.65
C ASP A 130 9.86 -0.18 9.52
N MET A 131 9.93 0.38 8.31
CA MET A 131 9.61 -0.35 7.06
C MET A 131 10.50 -1.60 6.86
N ARG A 132 11.21 -2.07 7.90
CA ARG A 132 11.70 -3.45 8.07
C ARG A 132 10.58 -4.48 7.95
N GLY A 133 9.32 -4.04 7.92
CA GLY A 133 8.14 -4.87 7.92
C GLY A 133 7.22 -4.80 6.70
N GLY A 134 7.79 -4.61 5.50
CA GLY A 134 7.19 -5.25 4.33
C GLY A 134 7.36 -6.75 4.49
N GLY A 135 6.36 -7.43 5.05
CA GLY A 135 6.31 -8.88 5.25
C GLY A 135 6.27 -9.66 3.93
N GLY A 136 7.25 -9.44 3.04
CA GLY A 136 7.82 -10.55 2.30
C GLY A 136 8.57 -11.44 3.30
N PRO A 137 8.62 -12.76 3.09
CA PRO A 137 9.29 -13.67 4.02
C PRO A 137 10.68 -13.12 4.33
N ALA A 138 10.98 -12.98 5.63
CA ALA A 138 12.34 -12.71 6.10
C ALA A 138 13.26 -13.78 5.47
N GLY A 139 14.03 -13.39 4.45
CA GLY A 139 14.85 -14.27 3.64
C GLY A 139 14.55 -14.31 2.13
N GLY A 140 13.56 -13.55 1.63
CA GLY A 140 13.26 -13.44 0.19
C GLY A 140 13.96 -12.25 -0.48
N MET A 141 14.52 -12.47 -1.66
CA MET A 141 15.06 -11.43 -2.55
C MET A 141 13.98 -10.39 -2.90
N PRO A 142 14.25 -9.07 -2.85
CA PRO A 142 13.32 -8.06 -3.36
C PRO A 142 12.98 -8.31 -4.84
N PRO A 143 11.73 -8.06 -5.28
CA PRO A 143 11.37 -8.16 -6.70
C PRO A 143 12.31 -7.33 -7.59
N GLY A 144 12.75 -7.89 -8.71
CA GLY A 144 13.66 -7.25 -9.66
C GLY A 144 15.16 -7.31 -9.30
N PHE A 145 15.54 -7.66 -8.06
CA PHE A 145 16.96 -7.71 -7.67
C PHE A 145 17.72 -8.89 -8.30
N GLU A 146 17.05 -10.00 -8.61
CA GLU A 146 17.71 -11.11 -9.35
C GLU A 146 18.08 -10.71 -10.78
N GLU A 147 17.20 -9.98 -11.45
CA GLU A 147 17.42 -9.47 -12.81
C GLU A 147 18.49 -8.38 -12.81
N ALA A 148 18.44 -7.47 -11.83
CA ALA A 148 19.47 -6.45 -11.63
C ALA A 148 20.85 -7.08 -11.44
N ALA A 149 20.96 -8.07 -10.55
CA ALA A 149 22.22 -8.78 -10.30
C ALA A 149 22.74 -9.51 -11.54
N THR A 150 21.83 -10.14 -12.31
CA THR A 150 22.17 -10.80 -13.58
C THR A 150 22.72 -9.80 -14.59
N THR A 151 22.09 -8.63 -14.72
CA THR A 151 22.53 -7.54 -15.62
C THR A 151 23.90 -7.01 -15.23
N LEU A 152 24.18 -6.91 -13.93
CA LEU A 152 25.45 -6.44 -13.37
C LEU A 152 26.54 -7.52 -13.34
N GLY A 153 26.21 -8.78 -13.63
CA GLY A 153 27.16 -9.90 -13.59
C GLY A 153 27.63 -10.27 -12.18
N ILE A 154 26.83 -9.97 -11.16
CA ILE A 154 27.12 -10.25 -9.74
C ILE A 154 26.12 -11.26 -9.16
N SER A 155 26.38 -11.78 -7.96
CA SER A 155 25.37 -12.58 -7.28
C SER A 155 24.32 -11.67 -6.64
N ALA A 156 23.05 -12.10 -6.72
CA ALA A 156 21.95 -11.38 -6.09
C ALA A 156 22.11 -11.30 -4.56
N GLU A 157 22.73 -12.31 -3.95
CA GLU A 157 23.09 -12.30 -2.53
C GLU A 157 24.12 -11.20 -2.19
N ALA A 158 25.17 -11.03 -3.01
CA ALA A 158 26.13 -9.96 -2.81
C ALA A 158 25.49 -8.58 -2.99
N LEU A 159 24.60 -8.43 -3.98
CA LEU A 159 23.83 -7.20 -4.18
C LEU A 159 22.96 -6.88 -2.96
N MET A 160 22.20 -7.84 -2.44
CA MET A 160 21.41 -7.64 -1.23
C MET A 160 22.25 -7.29 -0.01
N GLN A 161 23.37 -7.98 0.18
CA GLN A 161 24.23 -7.75 1.33
C GLN A 161 24.82 -6.34 1.28
N ALA A 162 25.37 -5.93 0.13
CA ALA A 162 25.94 -4.60 -0.03
C ALA A 162 24.90 -3.49 0.15
N MET A 163 23.68 -3.67 -0.39
CA MET A 163 22.57 -2.75 -0.16
C MET A 163 22.19 -2.68 1.33
N THR A 164 22.12 -3.83 2.02
CA THR A 164 21.81 -3.89 3.46
C THR A 164 22.87 -3.15 4.30
N ASP A 165 24.15 -3.38 4.00
CA ASP A 165 25.28 -2.76 4.72
C ASP A 165 25.33 -1.24 4.52
N ALA A 166 24.87 -0.74 3.37
CA ALA A 166 24.87 0.67 3.01
C ALA A 166 23.61 1.45 3.43
N GLY A 167 22.67 0.83 4.16
CA GLY A 167 21.44 1.51 4.62
C GLY A 167 20.12 0.92 4.08
N GLY A 168 20.18 -0.22 3.41
CA GLY A 168 19.01 -0.96 2.93
C GLY A 168 18.26 -0.22 1.82
N ARG A 169 17.02 0.20 2.10
CA ARG A 169 16.18 0.92 1.12
C ARG A 169 16.67 2.34 0.84
N GLU A 170 17.39 2.93 1.78
CA GLU A 170 18.01 4.26 1.66
C GLU A 170 19.52 4.15 1.36
N ALA A 171 19.95 3.01 0.81
CA ALA A 171 21.36 2.75 0.60
C ALA A 171 22.03 3.83 -0.27
N ASP A 172 23.21 4.27 0.16
CA ASP A 172 24.09 5.08 -0.68
C ASP A 172 24.63 4.21 -1.83
N LEU A 173 24.08 4.44 -3.03
CA LEU A 173 24.46 3.64 -4.20
C LEU A 173 25.94 3.79 -4.57
N ALA A 174 26.60 4.89 -4.19
CA ALA A 174 28.03 5.04 -4.41
C ALA A 174 28.83 4.08 -3.51
N GLU A 175 28.41 3.90 -2.25
CA GLU A 175 29.01 2.94 -1.33
C GLU A 175 28.76 1.49 -1.77
N VAL A 176 27.53 1.19 -2.21
CA VAL A 176 27.18 -0.14 -2.74
C VAL A 176 27.99 -0.49 -3.98
N ALA A 177 28.08 0.44 -4.94
CA ALA A 177 28.84 0.25 -6.17
C ALA A 177 30.33 0.03 -5.88
N GLN A 178 30.90 0.80 -4.95
CA GLN A 178 32.27 0.63 -4.50
C GLN A 178 32.49 -0.75 -3.85
N ALA A 179 31.57 -1.20 -2.99
CA ALA A 179 31.68 -2.49 -2.31
C ALA A 179 31.61 -3.68 -3.29
N LEU A 180 30.81 -3.55 -4.35
CA LEU A 180 30.63 -4.57 -5.38
C LEU A 180 31.65 -4.47 -6.53
N GLY A 181 32.44 -3.40 -6.58
CA GLY A 181 33.42 -3.17 -7.65
C GLY A 181 32.78 -2.91 -9.01
N ILE A 182 31.62 -2.25 -9.02
CA ILE A 182 30.84 -1.90 -10.22
C ILE A 182 30.69 -0.39 -10.35
N GLU A 183 30.26 0.07 -11.52
CA GLU A 183 29.95 1.49 -11.75
C GLU A 183 28.61 1.85 -11.12
N GLU A 184 28.54 2.98 -10.41
CA GLU A 184 27.31 3.46 -9.74
C GLU A 184 26.18 3.67 -10.75
N GLU A 185 26.48 4.23 -11.93
CA GLU A 185 25.48 4.45 -12.98
C GLU A 185 24.89 3.13 -13.48
N ALA A 186 25.71 2.08 -13.61
CA ALA A 186 25.25 0.76 -14.00
C ALA A 186 24.37 0.14 -12.91
N LEU A 187 24.75 0.29 -11.64
CA LEU A 187 23.94 -0.14 -10.49
C LEU A 187 22.58 0.56 -10.49
N ARG A 188 22.57 1.89 -10.62
CA ARG A 188 21.35 2.70 -10.65
C ARG A 188 20.44 2.35 -11.82
N ALA A 189 21.00 2.05 -12.99
CA ALA A 189 20.24 1.65 -14.17
C ALA A 189 19.66 0.23 -14.06
N ALA A 190 20.31 -0.66 -13.31
CA ALA A 190 19.88 -2.05 -13.15
C ALA A 190 18.87 -2.24 -12.01
N LEU A 191 18.90 -1.40 -10.96
CA LEU A 191 17.97 -1.50 -9.84
C LEU A 191 16.54 -1.09 -10.27
N PRO A 192 15.50 -1.79 -9.78
CA PRO A 192 14.12 -1.40 -10.04
C PRO A 192 13.82 -0.04 -9.39
N THR A 193 13.19 0.86 -10.14
CA THR A 193 12.75 2.17 -9.62
C THR A 193 11.66 1.98 -8.56
N PRO A 194 11.67 2.76 -7.46
CA PRO A 194 10.58 2.75 -6.50
C PRO A 194 9.29 3.21 -7.20
N GLY A 195 8.33 2.30 -7.37
CA GLY A 195 7.06 2.58 -8.07
C GLY A 195 7.00 2.12 -9.52
N GLY A 196 7.50 0.90 -9.80
CA GLY A 196 7.47 0.20 -11.10
C GLY A 196 6.47 0.74 -12.13
N GLN A 197 7.01 1.22 -13.24
CA GLN A 197 6.34 1.18 -14.54
C GLN A 197 6.55 -0.21 -15.15
#